data_AF-F2IWE5-F1
#
_entry.id   AF-F2IWE5-F1
#
_cell.length_a   1.000
_cell.length_b   1.000
_cell.length_c   1.000
_cell.angle_alpha   90.00
_cell.angle_beta   90.00
_cell.angle_gamma   90.00
#
_symmetry.space_group_name_H-M   'P 1'
#
loop_
_entity.id
_entity.type
_entity.pdbx_description
1 polymer ?
#
loop_
_entity_poly.entity_id
_entity_poly.type
_entity_poly.pdbx_seq_one_letter_code
_entity_poly.pdbx_strand_id
1 'polypeptide(L)'
;MTEATAGLDFLHTVEERRIPTFRLDDVAALDCVDLFKIDIQGYEFEVMKNARRTLADTLAVYTEVEFQSVYLGQPLFDRIFALLTEADFILQDIVNQQRLLGKNCHEAMPFLHATRLFWADAGFVKTLGGLTPDRMIRQAAVSHFVFRWFDHAFDMLSACDRAQGSGFSGQYRDLFA
;
A
#
# COMPACT_ATOMS: atom_id res chain seq x y z
N MET A 1 -13.79 -27.12 2.91
CA MET A 1 -12.55 -26.44 3.36
C MET A 1 -11.72 -26.16 2.13
N THR A 2 -11.41 -24.88 1.88
CA THR A 2 -10.42 -24.49 0.88
C THR A 2 -9.04 -24.95 1.34
N GLU A 3 -8.16 -25.34 0.41
CA GLU A 3 -6.79 -25.81 0.70
C GLU A 3 -5.97 -24.84 1.58
N ALA A 4 -6.40 -23.59 1.71
CA ALA A 4 -5.76 -22.52 2.49
C ALA A 4 -5.77 -22.74 4.02
N THR A 5 -6.54 -23.69 4.55
CA THR A 5 -6.70 -23.90 6.02
C THR A 5 -6.12 -25.22 6.53
N ALA A 6 -5.41 -25.98 5.68
CA ALA A 6 -4.79 -27.24 6.07
C ALA A 6 -3.81 -27.04 7.25
N GLY A 7 -3.99 -27.79 8.34
CA GLY A 7 -3.19 -27.65 9.56
C GLY A 7 -3.73 -26.65 10.58
N LEU A 8 -4.83 -25.95 10.27
CA LEU A 8 -5.58 -25.13 11.22
C LEU A 8 -6.87 -25.80 11.69
N ASP A 9 -6.99 -27.11 11.51
CA ASP A 9 -8.20 -27.90 11.81
C ASP A 9 -8.58 -27.89 13.30
N PHE A 10 -7.66 -27.47 14.16
CA PHE A 10 -7.89 -27.28 15.59
C PHE A 10 -8.53 -25.92 15.94
N LEU A 11 -8.51 -24.97 15.01
CA LEU A 11 -9.16 -23.68 15.18
C LEU A 11 -10.67 -23.82 14.93
N HIS A 12 -11.46 -23.22 15.80
CA HIS A 12 -12.90 -23.12 15.64
C HIS A 12 -13.38 -21.78 16.17
N THR A 13 -14.48 -21.29 15.62
CA THR A 13 -15.11 -20.07 16.10
C THR A 13 -15.60 -20.28 17.53
N VAL A 14 -15.05 -19.50 18.47
CA VAL A 14 -15.47 -19.50 19.87
C VAL A 14 -16.60 -18.52 20.15
N GLU A 15 -16.66 -17.43 19.39
CA GLU A 15 -17.64 -16.37 19.52
C GLU A 15 -17.73 -15.57 18.22
N GLU A 16 -18.93 -15.12 17.86
CA GLU A 16 -19.15 -14.13 16.80
C GLU A 16 -19.77 -12.87 17.40
N ARG A 17 -19.19 -11.71 17.08
CA ARG A 17 -19.74 -10.41 17.46
C ARG A 17 -19.92 -9.53 16.24
N ARG A 18 -21.07 -8.85 16.19
CA ARG A 18 -21.31 -7.80 15.20
C ARG A 18 -20.80 -6.47 15.74
N ILE A 19 -19.85 -5.87 15.04
CA ILE A 19 -19.28 -4.56 15.39
C ILE A 19 -19.84 -3.52 14.40
N PRO A 20 -20.38 -2.39 14.86
CA PRO A 20 -20.75 -1.30 13.96
C PRO A 20 -19.48 -0.72 13.32
N THR A 21 -19.53 -0.50 12.00
CA THR A 21 -18.45 0.13 11.24
C THR A 21 -18.91 1.46 10.67
N PHE A 22 -17.95 2.35 10.44
CA PHE A 22 -18.16 3.66 9.86
C PHE A 22 -17.28 3.79 8.62
N ARG A 23 -17.68 4.64 7.67
CA ARG A 23 -16.78 5.00 6.58
C ARG A 23 -15.62 5.81 7.14
N LEU A 24 -14.43 5.64 6.57
CA LEU A 24 -13.26 6.39 7.04
C LEU A 24 -13.47 7.90 6.95
N ASP A 25 -14.11 8.38 5.88
CA ASP A 25 -14.42 9.80 5.71
C ASP A 25 -15.42 10.33 6.75
N ASP A 26 -16.18 9.47 7.44
CA ASP A 26 -17.15 9.88 8.48
C ASP A 26 -16.53 9.91 9.88
N VAL A 27 -15.26 9.48 10.02
CA VAL A 27 -14.54 9.55 11.30
C VAL A 27 -14.04 10.99 11.51
N ALA A 28 -14.49 11.63 12.58
CA ALA A 28 -14.05 12.99 12.94
C ALA A 28 -12.54 13.01 13.24
N ALA A 29 -11.85 14.12 12.88
CA ALA A 29 -10.43 14.42 13.15
C ALA A 29 -9.35 13.91 12.16
N LEU A 30 -9.70 13.59 10.92
CA LEU A 30 -8.69 13.40 9.85
C LEU A 30 -8.44 14.74 9.13
N ASP A 31 -7.62 15.61 9.70
CA ASP A 31 -7.35 16.95 9.13
C ASP A 31 -6.45 16.88 7.89
N CYS A 32 -5.39 16.07 7.94
CA CYS A 32 -4.47 15.85 6.82
C CYS A 32 -3.79 14.49 6.99
N VAL A 33 -3.83 13.65 5.96
CA VAL A 33 -3.24 12.31 5.96
C VAL A 33 -2.15 12.27 4.90
N ASP A 34 -0.88 12.51 5.25
CA ASP A 34 0.20 12.43 4.25
C ASP A 34 0.43 10.97 3.80
N LEU A 35 0.34 10.01 4.72
CA LEU A 35 0.49 8.58 4.47
C LEU A 35 -0.72 7.80 4.99
N PHE A 36 -1.36 7.03 4.10
CA PHE A 36 -2.42 6.09 4.43
C PHE A 36 -1.85 4.67 4.43
N LYS A 37 -1.56 4.14 5.63
CA LYS A 37 -1.22 2.72 5.83
C LYS A 37 -2.46 1.91 6.17
N ILE A 38 -2.68 0.79 5.50
CA ILE A 38 -3.79 -0.13 5.79
C ILE A 38 -3.38 -1.58 5.57
N ASP A 39 -3.86 -2.47 6.44
CA ASP A 39 -3.51 -3.88 6.48
C ASP A 39 -4.56 -4.55 7.38
N ILE A 40 -5.68 -4.90 6.74
CA ILE A 40 -6.92 -5.33 7.38
C ILE A 40 -7.53 -6.53 6.65
N GLN A 41 -6.81 -7.62 6.51
CA GLN A 41 -7.35 -8.97 6.31
C GLN A 41 -8.56 -9.05 5.34
N GLY A 42 -8.43 -8.43 4.16
CA GLY A 42 -9.36 -8.55 3.03
C GLY A 42 -10.45 -7.48 2.91
N TYR A 43 -10.44 -6.41 3.70
CA TYR A 43 -11.41 -5.30 3.62
C TYR A 43 -10.82 -3.94 3.16
N GLU A 44 -9.56 -3.94 2.73
CA GLU A 44 -8.78 -2.78 2.28
C GLU A 44 -9.53 -1.97 1.22
N PHE A 45 -10.04 -2.67 0.20
CA PHE A 45 -10.77 -2.06 -0.91
C PHE A 45 -12.02 -1.31 -0.46
N GLU A 46 -12.83 -1.90 0.43
CA GLU A 46 -14.08 -1.27 0.88
C GLU A 46 -13.80 -0.05 1.77
N VAL A 47 -12.73 -0.09 2.57
CA VAL A 47 -12.30 1.10 3.33
C VAL A 47 -11.87 2.21 2.37
N MET A 48 -10.95 1.93 1.44
CA MET A 48 -10.43 2.93 0.51
C MET A 48 -11.52 3.50 -0.41
N LYS A 49 -12.44 2.67 -0.90
CA LYS A 49 -13.57 3.08 -1.74
C LYS A 49 -14.50 4.08 -1.05
N ASN A 50 -14.59 3.99 0.27
CA ASN A 50 -15.40 4.88 1.11
C ASN A 50 -14.60 6.05 1.72
N ALA A 51 -13.31 6.16 1.41
CA ALA A 51 -12.36 7.16 1.90
C ALA A 51 -11.95 8.19 0.84
N ARG A 52 -12.88 8.58 -0.04
CA ARG A 52 -12.59 9.43 -1.21
C ARG A 52 -12.01 10.79 -0.81
N ARG A 53 -12.55 11.42 0.23
CA ARG A 53 -12.06 12.70 0.74
C ARG A 53 -10.65 12.52 1.32
N THR A 54 -10.46 11.49 2.13
CA THR A 54 -9.16 11.16 2.71
C THR A 54 -8.10 10.92 1.63
N LEU A 55 -8.40 10.09 0.61
CA LEU A 55 -7.49 9.78 -0.50
C LEU A 55 -7.17 10.98 -1.40
N ALA A 56 -8.09 11.95 -1.51
CA ALA A 56 -7.84 13.19 -2.24
C ALA A 56 -6.69 13.99 -1.60
N ASP A 57 -6.61 13.98 -0.27
CA ASP A 57 -5.57 14.67 0.50
C ASP A 57 -4.34 13.82 0.81
N THR A 58 -4.35 12.53 0.46
CA THR A 58 -3.22 11.62 0.71
C THR A 58 -2.08 11.74 -0.30
N LEU A 59 -0.83 11.63 0.17
CA LEU A 59 0.39 11.67 -0.65
C LEU A 59 0.96 10.28 -0.95
N ALA A 60 0.78 9.32 -0.04
CA ALA A 60 1.19 7.94 -0.26
C ALA A 60 0.21 6.95 0.37
N VAL A 61 0.05 5.79 -0.25
CA VAL A 61 -0.73 4.67 0.28
C VAL A 61 0.19 3.47 0.41
N TYR A 62 0.13 2.78 1.55
CA TYR A 62 0.79 1.50 1.77
C TYR A 62 -0.25 0.48 2.20
N THR A 63 -0.47 -0.54 1.38
CA THR A 63 -1.55 -1.50 1.58
C THR A 63 -1.08 -2.92 1.32
N GLU A 64 -1.56 -3.88 2.12
CA GLU A 64 -1.49 -5.29 1.75
C GLU A 64 -2.34 -5.50 0.48
N VAL A 65 -1.85 -6.34 -0.43
CA VAL A 65 -2.55 -6.73 -1.66
C VAL A 65 -2.38 -8.22 -1.93
N GLU A 66 -3.45 -8.84 -2.40
CA GLU A 66 -3.50 -10.26 -2.63
C GLU A 66 -3.67 -10.58 -4.11
N PHE A 67 -2.96 -11.61 -4.53
CA PHE A 67 -2.96 -12.14 -5.89
C PHE A 67 -3.78 -13.44 -5.99
N GLN A 68 -4.19 -13.98 -4.84
CA GLN A 68 -5.09 -15.12 -4.70
C GLN A 68 -6.00 -14.89 -3.49
N SER A 69 -7.23 -15.39 -3.54
CA SER A 69 -8.21 -15.19 -2.47
C SER A 69 -7.82 -15.94 -1.19
N VAL A 70 -7.76 -15.23 -0.07
CA VAL A 70 -7.54 -15.76 1.29
C VAL A 70 -8.83 -15.70 2.10
N TYR A 71 -9.49 -14.54 2.05
CA TYR A 71 -10.73 -14.15 2.68
C TYR A 71 -11.93 -14.29 1.73
N LEU A 72 -13.10 -14.51 2.32
CA LEU A 72 -14.34 -14.69 1.59
C LEU A 72 -14.74 -13.38 0.87
N GLY A 73 -14.74 -13.42 -0.46
CA GLY A 73 -15.20 -12.29 -1.27
C GLY A 73 -14.26 -11.08 -1.29
N GLN A 74 -13.02 -11.24 -0.82
CA GLN A 74 -12.05 -10.15 -0.88
C GLN A 74 -11.75 -9.74 -2.32
N PRO A 75 -11.59 -8.45 -2.58
CA PRO A 75 -10.98 -7.97 -3.81
C PRO A 75 -9.50 -8.37 -3.88
N LEU A 76 -8.98 -8.51 -5.10
CA LEU A 76 -7.55 -8.76 -5.36
C LEU A 76 -6.85 -7.47 -5.80
N PHE A 77 -5.54 -7.57 -6.01
CA PHE A 77 -4.66 -6.48 -6.42
C PHE A 77 -5.22 -5.62 -7.57
N ASP A 78 -5.86 -6.22 -8.58
CA ASP A 78 -6.40 -5.50 -9.74
C ASP A 78 -7.43 -4.43 -9.34
N ARG A 79 -8.25 -4.72 -8.32
CA ARG A 79 -9.29 -3.82 -7.81
C ARG A 79 -8.69 -2.68 -6.99
N ILE A 80 -7.68 -2.98 -6.17
CA ILE A 80 -6.93 -1.99 -5.39
C ILE A 80 -6.17 -1.06 -6.34
N PHE A 81 -5.45 -1.62 -7.30
CA PHE A 81 -4.69 -0.89 -8.30
C PHE A 81 -5.58 0.06 -9.12
N ALA A 82 -6.73 -0.43 -9.61
CA ALA A 82 -7.67 0.40 -10.35
C ALA A 82 -8.20 1.57 -9.51
N LEU A 83 -8.61 1.31 -8.27
CA LEU A 83 -9.12 2.33 -7.36
C LEU A 83 -8.09 3.43 -7.08
N LEU A 84 -6.85 3.05 -6.79
CA LEU A 84 -5.79 4.01 -6.48
C LEU A 84 -5.34 4.79 -7.72
N THR A 85 -5.31 4.14 -8.89
CA THR A 85 -5.02 4.82 -10.16
C THR A 85 -6.10 5.85 -10.50
N GLU A 86 -7.38 5.51 -10.31
CA GLU A 86 -8.51 6.45 -10.46
C GLU A 86 -8.46 7.62 -9.47
N ALA A 87 -7.75 7.46 -8.34
CA ALA A 87 -7.53 8.49 -7.33
C ALA A 87 -6.18 9.22 -7.48
N ASP A 88 -5.59 9.21 -8.68
CA ASP A 88 -4.33 9.89 -9.03
C ASP A 88 -3.09 9.39 -8.28
N PHE A 89 -3.03 8.09 -7.98
CA PHE A 89 -1.83 7.44 -7.44
C PHE A 89 -1.11 6.61 -8.52
N ILE A 90 0.21 6.49 -8.35
CA ILE A 90 1.10 5.64 -9.14
C ILE A 90 1.64 4.55 -8.22
N LEU A 91 1.64 3.30 -8.69
CA LEU A 91 2.33 2.21 -7.99
C LEU A 91 3.84 2.44 -8.05
N GLN A 92 4.46 2.60 -6.89
CA GLN A 92 5.91 2.84 -6.77
C GLN A 92 6.68 1.54 -6.52
N ASP A 93 6.15 0.63 -5.69
CA ASP A 93 6.85 -0.60 -5.33
C ASP A 93 5.89 -1.72 -4.87
N ILE A 94 6.35 -2.97 -4.95
CA ILE A 94 5.72 -4.15 -4.36
C ILE A 94 6.78 -4.93 -3.57
N VAL A 95 6.67 -4.90 -2.24
CA VAL A 95 7.62 -5.50 -1.30
C VAL A 95 7.00 -6.64 -0.51
N ASN A 96 7.80 -7.34 0.30
CA ASN A 96 7.35 -8.45 1.16
C ASN A 96 6.56 -9.57 0.44
N GLN A 97 6.87 -9.79 -0.83
CA GLN A 97 6.20 -10.76 -1.70
C GLN A 97 6.23 -12.17 -1.11
N GLN A 98 5.08 -12.68 -0.71
CA GLN A 98 4.93 -14.07 -0.32
C GLN A 98 4.50 -14.92 -1.50
N ARG A 99 5.04 -16.14 -1.53
CA ARG A 99 4.80 -17.10 -2.60
C ARG A 99 4.40 -18.43 -2.00
N LEU A 100 3.45 -19.10 -2.64
CA LEU A 100 3.02 -20.44 -2.26
C LEU A 100 3.63 -21.47 -3.19
N LEU A 101 4.19 -22.54 -2.61
CA LEU A 101 4.53 -23.74 -3.35
C LEU A 101 3.26 -24.56 -3.55
N GLY A 102 3.08 -25.15 -4.74
CA GLY A 102 1.94 -26.04 -4.98
C GLY A 102 2.03 -27.27 -4.07
N LYS A 103 0.89 -27.72 -3.52
CA LYS A 103 0.83 -28.79 -2.51
C LYS A 103 1.64 -30.05 -2.88
N ASN A 104 1.40 -30.60 -4.07
CA ASN A 104 2.13 -31.79 -4.55
C ASN A 104 3.64 -31.57 -4.63
N CYS A 105 4.06 -30.36 -5.01
CA CYS A 105 5.47 -29.99 -5.08
C CYS A 105 6.06 -29.80 -3.68
N HIS A 106 5.32 -29.22 -2.74
CA HIS A 106 5.75 -29.11 -1.35
C HIS A 106 5.91 -30.47 -0.67
N GLU A 107 4.99 -31.40 -0.92
CA GLU A 107 5.08 -32.77 -0.38
C GLU A 107 6.26 -33.56 -0.96
N ALA A 108 6.52 -33.44 -2.27
CA ALA A 108 7.60 -34.18 -2.92
C ALA A 108 8.98 -33.50 -2.79
N MET A 109 9.03 -32.16 -2.79
CA MET A 109 10.23 -31.34 -2.97
C MET A 109 10.12 -30.02 -2.19
N PRO A 110 10.08 -30.05 -0.83
CA PRO A 110 9.80 -28.87 0.01
C PRO A 110 10.90 -27.79 -0.04
N PHE A 111 12.10 -28.12 -0.52
CA PHE A 111 13.24 -27.20 -0.65
C PHE A 111 13.20 -26.34 -1.93
N LEU A 112 12.25 -26.58 -2.84
CA LEU A 112 12.12 -25.77 -4.04
C LEU A 112 11.52 -24.40 -3.75
N HIS A 113 11.96 -23.41 -4.53
CA HIS A 113 11.44 -22.06 -4.44
C HIS A 113 10.00 -21.99 -4.93
N ALA A 114 9.12 -21.43 -4.10
CA ALA A 114 7.75 -21.11 -4.47
C ALA A 114 7.70 -20.01 -5.53
N THR A 115 6.91 -20.21 -6.59
CA THR A 115 6.79 -19.25 -7.70
C THR A 115 5.45 -18.52 -7.73
N ARG A 116 4.38 -19.14 -7.22
CA ARG A 116 3.02 -18.60 -7.26
C ARG A 116 2.88 -17.46 -6.25
N LEU A 117 2.84 -16.22 -6.74
CA LEU A 117 2.64 -15.03 -5.91
C LEU A 117 1.30 -15.11 -5.16
N PHE A 118 1.32 -14.77 -3.89
CA PHE A 118 0.20 -14.98 -2.98
C PHE A 118 -0.33 -13.66 -2.43
N TRP A 119 0.48 -12.95 -1.65
CA TRP A 119 0.24 -11.59 -1.20
C TRP A 119 1.54 -10.81 -1.16
N ALA A 120 1.44 -9.50 -1.08
CA ALA A 120 2.56 -8.59 -0.93
C ALA A 120 2.08 -7.29 -0.28
N ASP A 121 3.02 -6.44 0.10
CA ASP A 121 2.72 -5.04 0.40
C ASP A 121 2.94 -4.20 -0.87
N ALA A 122 2.01 -3.30 -1.16
CA ALA A 122 2.10 -2.38 -2.28
C ALA A 122 2.18 -0.93 -1.80
N GLY A 123 3.17 -0.22 -2.32
CA GLY A 123 3.41 1.20 -2.06
C GLY A 123 3.01 2.04 -3.26
N PHE A 124 2.17 3.05 -3.03
CA PHE A 124 1.69 4.00 -4.02
C PHE A 124 2.00 5.43 -3.61
N VAL A 125 2.25 6.30 -4.58
CA VAL A 125 2.55 7.72 -4.40
C VAL A 125 1.62 8.58 -5.26
N LYS A 126 1.25 9.77 -4.77
CA LYS A 126 0.39 10.69 -5.52
C LYS A 126 1.14 11.18 -6.76
N THR A 127 0.42 11.29 -7.88
CA THR A 127 0.97 11.88 -9.10
C THR A 127 1.45 13.31 -8.83
N LEU A 128 2.52 13.72 -9.53
CA LEU A 128 3.05 15.09 -9.42
C LEU A 128 2.06 16.17 -9.86
N GLY A 129 1.10 15.83 -10.72
CA GLY A 129 0.11 16.75 -11.26
C GLY A 129 -0.79 17.31 -10.17
N GLY A 130 -0.62 18.58 -9.82
CA GLY A 130 -1.44 19.27 -8.82
C GLY A 130 -0.85 19.34 -7.41
N LEU A 131 0.36 18.81 -7.19
CA LEU A 131 1.06 19.00 -5.90
C LEU A 131 1.63 20.42 -5.80
N THR A 132 1.47 21.02 -4.62
CA THR A 132 2.18 22.26 -4.26
C THR A 132 3.62 21.95 -3.86
N PRO A 133 4.54 22.93 -3.88
CA PRO A 133 5.91 22.74 -3.41
C PRO A 133 6.00 22.14 -2.00
N ASP A 134 5.12 22.57 -1.07
CA ASP A 134 5.03 22.00 0.29
C ASP A 134 4.70 20.50 0.26
N ARG A 135 3.69 20.11 -0.52
CA ARG A 135 3.28 18.70 -0.66
C ARG A 135 4.35 17.85 -1.33
N MET A 136 5.12 18.41 -2.28
CA MET A 136 6.28 17.73 -2.87
C MET A 136 7.34 17.40 -1.80
N ILE A 137 7.65 18.36 -0.91
CA ILE A 137 8.60 18.14 0.19
C ILE A 137 8.10 17.07 1.15
N ARG A 138 6.80 17.08 1.52
CA ARG A 138 6.20 16.05 2.39
C ARG A 138 6.24 14.67 1.75
N GLN A 139 5.88 14.56 0.46
CA GLN A 139 5.96 13.29 -0.27
C GLN A 139 7.41 12.80 -0.39
N ALA A 140 8.38 13.71 -0.57
CA ALA A 140 9.80 13.38 -0.51
C ALA A 140 10.21 12.83 0.86
N ALA A 141 9.74 13.45 1.95
CA ALA A 141 9.99 13.01 3.31
C ALA A 141 9.41 11.61 3.58
N VAL A 142 8.17 11.34 3.18
CA VAL A 142 7.57 10.00 3.27
C VAL A 142 8.41 8.99 2.49
N SER A 143 8.79 9.33 1.27
CA SER A 143 9.58 8.46 0.39
C SER A 143 10.94 8.12 1.00
N HIS A 144 11.64 9.10 1.58
CA HIS A 144 12.93 8.89 2.23
C HIS A 144 12.82 8.15 3.57
N PHE A 145 12.01 8.67 4.50
CA PHE A 145 12.03 8.24 5.90
C PHE A 145 11.22 6.97 6.14
N VAL A 146 10.13 6.78 5.40
CA VAL A 146 9.26 5.60 5.58
C VAL A 146 9.70 4.48 4.65
N PHE A 147 9.86 4.78 3.36
CA PHE A 147 10.05 3.74 2.34
C PHE A 147 11.49 3.57 1.87
N ARG A 148 12.39 4.52 2.17
CA ARG A 148 13.78 4.52 1.67
C ARG A 148 13.87 4.56 0.13
N TRP A 149 12.84 5.06 -0.54
CA TRP A 149 12.83 5.35 -1.98
C TRP A 149 13.56 6.66 -2.25
N PHE A 150 14.89 6.61 -2.17
CA PHE A 150 15.75 7.80 -2.22
C PHE A 150 15.71 8.51 -3.59
N ASP A 151 15.54 7.75 -4.66
CA ASP A 151 15.35 8.21 -6.03
C ASP A 151 14.05 9.01 -6.16
N HIS A 152 12.93 8.45 -5.70
CA HIS A 152 11.64 9.15 -5.73
C HIS A 152 11.67 10.41 -4.85
N ALA A 153 12.32 10.36 -3.68
CA ALA A 153 12.53 11.55 -2.85
C ALA A 153 13.32 12.65 -3.58
N PHE A 154 14.40 12.29 -4.27
CA PHE A 154 15.18 13.21 -5.08
C PHE A 154 14.35 13.83 -6.22
N ASP A 155 13.51 13.04 -6.90
CA ASP A 155 12.65 13.52 -7.97
C ASP A 155 11.59 14.51 -7.48
N MET A 156 11.00 14.27 -6.30
CA MET A 156 10.06 15.20 -5.66
C MET A 156 10.73 16.53 -5.30
N LEU A 157 11.95 16.49 -4.71
CA LEU A 157 12.70 17.71 -4.41
C LEU A 157 13.14 18.45 -5.68
N SER A 158 13.49 17.72 -6.73
CA SER A 158 13.83 18.31 -8.04
C SER A 158 12.61 18.99 -8.68
N ALA A 159 11.41 18.42 -8.53
CA ALA A 159 10.18 19.05 -8.97
C ALA A 159 9.88 20.32 -8.15
N CYS A 160 10.11 20.28 -6.84
CA CYS A 160 9.99 21.43 -5.96
C CYS A 160 10.93 22.57 -6.39
N ASP A 161 12.20 22.27 -6.64
CA ASP A 161 13.19 23.23 -7.12
C ASP A 161 12.77 23.90 -8.42
N ARG A 162 12.21 23.14 -9.38
CA ARG A 162 11.65 23.71 -10.61
C ARG A 162 10.44 24.61 -10.37
N ALA A 163 9.62 24.31 -9.37
CA ALA A 163 8.39 25.04 -9.11
C ALA A 163 8.61 26.37 -8.37
N GLN A 164 9.62 26.46 -7.49
CA GLN A 164 9.83 27.65 -6.64
C GLN A 164 11.26 28.21 -6.65
N GLY A 165 12.19 27.65 -7.43
CA GLY A 165 13.58 28.11 -7.50
C GLY A 165 14.40 27.79 -6.26
N SER A 166 14.07 26.74 -5.51
CA SER A 166 14.87 26.23 -4.39
C SER A 166 16.09 25.42 -4.86
N GLY A 167 16.93 24.97 -3.93
CA GLY A 167 18.09 24.10 -4.18
C GLY A 167 18.08 22.82 -3.35
N PHE A 168 16.90 22.31 -3.02
CA PHE A 168 16.73 21.17 -2.10
C PHE A 168 17.27 19.87 -2.68
N SER A 169 17.08 19.61 -3.98
CA SER A 169 17.62 18.41 -4.63
C SER A 169 19.15 18.35 -4.56
N GLY A 170 19.82 19.51 -4.72
CA GLY A 170 21.26 19.64 -4.58
C GLY A 170 21.74 19.34 -3.16
N GLN A 171 21.10 19.96 -2.15
CA GLN A 171 21.40 19.69 -0.74
C GLN A 171 21.18 18.22 -0.37
N TYR A 172 20.10 17.62 -0.89
CA TYR A 172 19.76 16.23 -0.63
C TYR A 172 20.77 15.27 -1.27
N ARG A 173 21.21 15.53 -2.50
CA ARG A 173 22.28 14.75 -3.16
C ARG A 173 23.56 14.75 -2.32
N ASP A 174 23.92 15.90 -1.75
CA ASP A 174 25.16 16.04 -0.98
C ASP A 174 25.13 15.24 0.34
N LEU A 175 23.98 14.75 0.80
CA LEU A 175 23.88 13.81 1.93
C LEU A 175 24.39 12.39 1.61
N PHE A 176 24.57 12.05 0.33
CA PHE A 176 25.01 10.74 -0.14
C PHE A 176 26.44 10.75 -0.69
N ALA A 177 27.13 11.89 -0.62
CA ALA A 177 28.54 12.05 -1.00
C ALA A 177 29.47 11.70 0.16
#